data_AF-A0A9D5T2V2-F1
#
_entry.id   AF-A0A9D5T2V2-F1
#
_cell.length_a   1.000
_cell.length_b   1.000
_cell.length_c   1.000
_cell.angle_alpha   90.00
_cell.angle_beta   90.00
_cell.angle_gamma   90.00
#
_symmetry.space_group_name_H-M   'P 1'
#
loop_
_entity.id
_entity.type
_entity.pdbx_description
1 polymer ?
#
loop_
_entity_poly.entity_id
_entity_poly.type
_entity_poly.pdbx_seq_one_letter_code
_entity_poly.pdbx_strand_id
1 'polypeptide(L)'
;MITCKKCGKQLADGTKFCTSCGNLLSQMPTKSLVQNNMPRPVQTNTQKPAPIKQNKKTNKKIVVAIVAVILVIALAVGGIFIYNGKKEETGKEEATTYLQEDNEVIVTDENGKKVDAENKNNTSNNVNETNTIDVSKVTPSDSITISAGDFTTVGLKSNGTVVAVGDNYYDNCNTNEWTDIVAIASGRYHTVGLRSDGTVVVAGNDNYGQNDVSDWNDIVAIATGANHTVGLRSDGTAVAVGENFYGQCDVSDWTDIVAISAGADHTVGLRSDGTVVAVGSQNGQCDVDDWNDIVAISAGGGHTVGLKSNGTVVAVSTGGYTGRCYITEWTDIVAISAGDWHTVGLRSDGTVIATEYVGYYNYGQCEVSGWTDIVAVSAGANHTVGLRSDGTVVTAGCNDDGQCDVSSWADIKLPE
;
A
#
# COMPACT_ATOMS: atom_id res chain seq x y z
N MET A 1 -42.17 27.80 -1.45
CA MET A 1 -41.73 26.39 -1.30
C MET A 1 -41.98 25.70 -2.63
N ILE A 2 -40.99 24.98 -3.16
CA ILE A 2 -41.06 24.31 -4.47
C ILE A 2 -41.04 22.80 -4.26
N THR A 3 -41.90 22.07 -4.95
CA THR A 3 -41.94 20.60 -4.91
C THR A 3 -41.09 20.02 -6.03
N CYS A 4 -40.16 19.12 -5.70
CA CYS A 4 -39.37 18.42 -6.71
C CYS A 4 -40.28 17.51 -7.56
N LYS A 5 -40.32 17.72 -8.87
CA LYS A 5 -41.16 16.91 -9.78
C LYS A 5 -40.69 15.46 -9.94
N LYS A 6 -39.44 15.15 -9.57
CA LYS A 6 -38.87 13.79 -9.69
C LYS A 6 -39.15 12.93 -8.45
N CYS A 7 -39.06 13.49 -7.24
CA CYS A 7 -39.20 12.72 -5.99
C CYS A 7 -40.25 13.26 -5.02
N GLY A 8 -40.96 14.35 -5.34
CA GLY A 8 -42.04 14.90 -4.52
C GLY A 8 -41.61 15.69 -3.27
N LYS A 9 -40.31 15.82 -2.98
CA LYS A 9 -39.83 16.53 -1.79
C LYS A 9 -40.12 18.04 -1.86
N GLN A 10 -40.62 18.60 -0.76
CA GLN A 10 -40.81 20.04 -0.55
C GLN A 10 -39.47 20.72 -0.22
N LEU A 11 -39.14 21.81 -0.92
CA LEU A 11 -37.88 22.52 -0.79
C LEU A 11 -38.11 24.03 -0.65
N ALA A 12 -37.14 24.73 -0.07
CA ALA A 12 -37.18 26.18 0.07
C ALA A 12 -37.22 26.89 -1.30
N ASP A 13 -37.82 28.08 -1.37
CA ASP A 13 -37.82 28.87 -2.61
C ASP A 13 -36.39 29.33 -2.97
N GLY A 14 -36.03 29.21 -4.25
CA GLY A 14 -34.70 29.55 -4.76
C GLY A 14 -33.71 28.37 -4.83
N THR A 15 -34.10 27.17 -4.39
CA THR A 15 -33.23 25.98 -4.47
C THR A 15 -33.02 25.55 -5.93
N LYS A 16 -31.77 25.51 -6.40
CA LYS A 16 -31.43 25.17 -7.80
C LYS A 16 -31.45 23.66 -8.08
N PHE A 17 -31.19 22.83 -7.07
CA PHE A 17 -31.12 21.37 -7.18
C PHE A 17 -31.87 20.71 -6.03
N CYS A 18 -32.45 19.54 -6.27
CA CYS A 18 -33.09 18.75 -5.23
C CYS A 18 -32.03 18.02 -4.38
N THR A 19 -31.91 18.37 -3.11
CA THR A 19 -30.98 17.74 -2.15
C THR A 19 -31.24 16.27 -1.85
N SER A 20 -32.36 15.72 -2.35
CA SER A 20 -32.72 14.32 -2.11
C SER A 20 -32.51 13.40 -3.29
N CYS A 21 -32.46 13.92 -4.52
CA CYS A 21 -32.35 13.09 -5.72
C CYS A 21 -31.50 13.72 -6.84
N GLY A 22 -30.84 14.85 -6.56
CA GLY A 22 -29.96 15.56 -7.49
C GLY A 22 -30.66 16.29 -8.64
N ASN A 23 -31.99 16.20 -8.77
CA ASN A 23 -32.70 16.77 -9.92
C ASN A 23 -32.62 18.30 -9.96
N LEU A 24 -32.20 18.87 -11.09
CA LEU A 24 -32.17 20.32 -11.32
C LEU A 24 -33.60 20.89 -11.40
N LEU A 25 -33.86 21.95 -10.65
CA LEU A 25 -35.20 22.54 -10.50
C LEU A 25 -35.38 23.87 -11.25
N SER A 26 -34.27 24.50 -11.68
CA SER A 26 -34.30 25.75 -12.44
C SER A 26 -33.46 25.67 -13.72
N GLN A 27 -34.09 25.92 -14.87
CA GLN A 27 -33.39 26.15 -16.15
C GLN A 27 -32.87 27.61 -16.18
N MET A 28 -31.61 27.80 -16.59
CA MET A 28 -31.10 29.15 -16.87
C MET A 28 -31.89 29.78 -18.04
N PRO A 29 -32.09 31.11 -18.07
CA PRO A 29 -32.90 31.74 -19.10
C PRO A 29 -32.25 31.58 -20.48
N THR A 30 -32.93 30.87 -21.38
CA THR A 30 -32.66 30.93 -22.81
C THR A 30 -32.99 32.34 -23.31
N LYS A 31 -31.97 33.10 -23.73
CA LYS A 31 -32.18 34.32 -24.52
C LYS A 31 -32.87 33.92 -25.83
N SER A 32 -34.16 34.26 -25.96
CA SER A 32 -34.87 34.23 -27.23
C SER A 32 -34.41 35.42 -28.08
N LEU A 33 -33.86 35.16 -29.26
CA LEU A 33 -33.81 36.17 -30.32
C LEU A 33 -35.14 36.10 -31.08
N VAL A 34 -35.86 37.22 -31.02
CA VAL A 34 -37.09 37.52 -31.75
C VAL A 34 -36.84 37.42 -33.26
N GLN A 35 -37.69 36.67 -33.96
CA GLN A 35 -37.82 36.70 -35.42
C GLN A 35 -38.27 38.08 -35.88
N ASN A 36 -37.63 38.64 -36.91
CA ASN A 36 -38.33 39.32 -38.00
C ASN A 36 -37.41 39.51 -39.24
N ASN A 37 -37.95 39.04 -40.38
CA ASN A 37 -37.64 39.31 -41.79
C ASN A 37 -36.31 38.80 -42.40
N MET A 38 -36.44 37.67 -43.13
CA MET A 38 -35.50 37.17 -44.13
C MET A 38 -35.44 38.06 -45.39
N PRO A 39 -34.23 38.29 -45.94
CA PRO A 39 -34.00 38.29 -47.38
C PRO A 39 -33.50 36.90 -47.83
N ARG A 40 -33.82 36.54 -49.08
CA ARG A 40 -33.56 35.25 -49.76
C ARG A 40 -32.09 34.79 -49.76
N PRO A 41 -31.85 33.47 -49.93
CA PRO A 41 -30.51 32.89 -49.81
C PRO A 41 -29.62 33.24 -51.00
N VAL A 42 -28.42 33.72 -50.71
CA VAL A 42 -27.30 33.69 -51.65
C VAL A 42 -26.60 32.35 -51.46
N GLN A 43 -26.57 31.54 -52.52
CA GLN A 43 -25.76 30.34 -52.58
C GLN A 43 -24.28 30.71 -52.52
N THR A 44 -23.54 30.20 -51.54
CA THR A 44 -22.08 30.19 -51.60
C THR A 44 -21.54 28.77 -51.44
N ASN A 45 -20.99 28.33 -52.56
CA ASN A 45 -20.09 27.21 -52.81
C ASN A 45 -19.28 26.74 -51.59
N THR A 46 -19.39 25.45 -51.29
CA THR A 46 -18.46 24.73 -50.41
C THR A 46 -17.10 24.57 -51.09
N GLN A 47 -16.07 25.25 -50.58
CA GLN A 47 -14.68 24.83 -50.78
C GLN A 47 -14.11 24.26 -49.48
N LYS A 48 -13.61 23.03 -49.59
CA LYS A 48 -12.93 22.25 -48.56
C LYS A 48 -11.62 22.95 -48.15
N PRO A 49 -11.33 23.16 -46.85
CA PRO A 49 -10.05 23.75 -46.45
C PRO A 49 -8.88 22.78 -46.72
N ALA A 50 -7.79 23.34 -47.25
CA ALA A 50 -6.54 22.64 -47.54
C ALA A 50 -5.75 22.30 -46.26
N PRO A 51 -4.88 21.26 -46.26
CA PRO A 51 -4.17 20.82 -45.07
C PRO A 51 -3.10 21.83 -44.63
N ILE A 52 -3.04 22.09 -43.32
CA ILE A 52 -2.01 22.92 -42.70
C ILE A 52 -0.71 22.11 -42.63
N LYS A 53 0.32 22.53 -43.37
CA LYS A 53 1.69 22.01 -43.21
C LYS A 53 2.34 22.69 -41.99
N GLN A 54 2.58 21.93 -40.93
CA GLN A 54 3.42 22.37 -39.82
C GLN A 54 4.89 22.38 -40.26
N ASN A 55 5.51 23.56 -40.28
CA ASN A 55 6.93 23.74 -40.58
C ASN A 55 7.74 23.62 -39.28
N LYS A 56 8.11 22.41 -38.86
CA LYS A 56 9.17 22.22 -37.84
C LYS A 56 10.53 22.46 -38.48
N LYS A 57 11.00 23.71 -38.50
CA LYS A 57 12.42 24.01 -38.75
C LYS A 57 13.21 23.71 -37.48
N THR A 58 13.59 22.45 -37.31
CA THR A 58 14.53 22.06 -36.25
C THR A 58 15.87 22.72 -36.52
N ASN A 59 16.25 23.68 -35.67
CA ASN A 59 17.51 24.38 -35.82
C ASN A 59 18.65 23.41 -35.46
N LYS A 60 19.35 22.87 -36.46
CA LYS A 60 20.40 21.85 -36.27
C LYS A 60 21.45 22.26 -35.23
N LYS A 61 21.67 23.57 -35.03
CA LYS A 61 22.55 24.10 -33.98
C LYS A 61 22.05 23.82 -32.56
N ILE A 62 20.74 23.84 -32.34
CA ILE A 62 20.11 23.54 -31.04
C ILE A 62 20.20 22.04 -30.73
N VAL A 63 19.96 21.18 -31.73
CA VAL A 63 20.09 19.72 -31.55
C VAL A 63 21.54 19.33 -31.28
N VAL A 64 22.50 19.92 -31.99
CA VAL A 64 23.93 19.69 -31.72
C VAL A 64 24.33 20.19 -30.33
N ALA A 65 23.80 21.32 -29.87
CA ALA A 65 24.05 21.82 -28.51
C ALA A 65 23.48 20.89 -27.44
N ILE A 66 22.26 20.36 -27.62
CA ILE A 66 21.63 19.41 -26.69
C ILE A 66 22.45 18.11 -26.62
N VAL A 67 22.86 17.56 -27.77
CA VAL A 67 23.68 16.34 -27.82
C VAL A 67 25.06 16.57 -27.19
N ALA A 68 25.68 17.74 -27.38
CA ALA A 68 26.94 18.08 -26.74
C ALA A 68 26.81 18.18 -25.22
N VAL A 69 25.73 18.77 -24.70
CA VAL A 69 25.45 18.84 -23.25
C VAL A 69 25.23 17.45 -22.66
N ILE A 70 24.47 16.59 -23.34
CA ILE A 70 24.24 15.20 -22.92
C ILE A 70 25.56 14.41 -22.88
N LEU A 71 26.44 14.58 -23.87
CA LEU A 71 27.75 13.93 -23.89
C LEU A 71 28.67 14.41 -22.75
N VAL A 72 28.65 15.71 -22.43
CA VAL A 72 29.43 16.26 -21.30
C VAL A 72 28.92 15.70 -19.97
N ILE A 73 27.60 15.60 -19.79
CA ILE A 73 26.99 15.01 -18.58
C ILE A 73 27.34 13.51 -18.50
N ALA A 74 27.24 12.77 -19.61
CA ALA A 74 27.59 11.35 -19.64
C ALA A 74 29.07 11.10 -19.31
N LEU A 75 29.99 11.96 -19.78
CA LEU A 75 31.41 11.89 -19.44
C LEU A 75 31.68 12.26 -17.98
N ALA A 76 30.94 13.22 -17.41
CA ALA A 76 31.05 13.58 -16.00
C ALA A 76 30.56 12.43 -15.08
N VAL A 77 29.42 11.83 -15.41
CA VAL A 77 28.85 10.69 -14.65
C VAL A 77 29.72 9.44 -14.81
N GLY A 78 30.19 9.14 -16.02
CA GLY A 78 31.13 8.03 -16.27
C GLY A 78 32.47 8.22 -15.57
N GLY A 79 32.97 9.46 -15.49
CA GLY A 79 34.17 9.80 -14.73
C GLY A 79 34.02 9.58 -13.23
N ILE A 80 32.85 9.90 -12.66
CA ILE A 80 32.52 9.65 -11.25
C ILE A 80 32.45 8.13 -10.97
N PHE A 81 31.86 7.35 -11.88
CA PHE A 81 31.75 5.90 -11.74
C PHE A 81 33.12 5.21 -11.80
N ILE A 82 34.01 5.64 -12.71
CA ILE A 82 35.39 5.13 -12.81
C ILE A 82 36.24 5.58 -11.63
N TYR A 83 36.01 6.78 -11.10
CA TYR A 83 36.71 7.30 -9.93
C TYR A 83 36.31 6.56 -8.64
N ASN A 84 35.02 6.24 -8.47
CA ASN A 84 34.51 5.50 -7.32
C ASN A 84 34.86 4.01 -7.38
N GLY A 85 34.88 3.39 -8.57
CA GLY A 85 35.30 1.99 -8.76
C GLY A 85 36.79 1.72 -8.50
N LYS A 86 37.61 2.75 -8.30
CA LYS A 86 39.04 2.61 -7.95
C LYS A 86 39.33 2.71 -6.45
N LYS A 87 38.33 3.00 -5.60
CA LYS A 87 38.51 3.16 -4.15
C LYS A 87 38.28 1.90 -3.33
N GLU A 88 37.71 0.84 -3.91
CA GLU A 88 37.34 -0.38 -3.17
C GLU A 88 38.50 -1.38 -2.95
N GLU A 89 39.71 -1.17 -3.51
CA GLU A 89 40.83 -2.12 -3.34
C GLU A 89 41.86 -1.78 -2.24
N THR A 90 41.65 -0.74 -1.43
CA THR A 90 42.56 -0.45 -0.30
C THR A 90 41.83 -0.05 0.97
N GLY A 91 41.23 -1.03 1.64
CA GLY A 91 40.75 -0.93 3.01
C GLY A 91 40.76 -2.32 3.64
N LYS A 92 41.87 -2.68 4.32
CA LYS A 92 41.91 -3.84 5.20
C LYS A 92 41.01 -3.53 6.40
N GLU A 93 39.89 -4.23 6.53
CA GLU A 93 39.21 -4.33 7.82
C GLU A 93 39.80 -5.47 8.64
N GLU A 94 40.12 -5.16 9.88
CA GLU A 94 40.69 -6.06 10.87
C GLU A 94 39.63 -7.09 11.27
N ALA A 95 39.93 -8.37 11.06
CA ALA A 95 39.13 -9.46 11.60
C ALA A 95 39.25 -9.46 13.14
N THR A 96 38.19 -9.04 13.83
CA THR A 96 38.01 -9.32 15.25
C THR A 96 37.45 -10.73 15.40
N THR A 97 38.33 -11.66 15.74
CA THR A 97 37.99 -13.03 16.12
C THR A 97 37.16 -13.02 17.41
N TYR A 98 35.88 -13.41 17.35
CA TYR A 98 35.14 -13.84 18.54
C TYR A 98 35.49 -15.31 18.82
N LEU A 99 36.16 -15.56 19.95
CA LEU A 99 36.33 -16.90 20.49
C LEU A 99 34.97 -17.39 21.02
N GLN A 100 34.53 -18.58 20.60
CA GLN A 100 33.51 -19.34 21.31
C GLN A 100 34.07 -19.71 22.69
N GLU A 101 33.47 -19.18 23.76
CA GLU A 101 33.59 -19.75 25.09
C GLU A 101 32.33 -20.58 25.36
N ASP A 102 32.55 -21.89 25.56
CA ASP A 102 31.56 -22.84 26.03
C ASP A 102 31.05 -22.40 27.43
N ASN A 103 29.88 -21.77 27.50
CA ASN A 103 29.23 -21.47 28.77
C ASN A 103 28.12 -22.48 29.05
N GLU A 104 28.46 -23.45 29.89
CA GLU A 104 27.58 -24.36 30.60
C GLU A 104 26.55 -23.56 31.43
N VAL A 105 25.26 -23.76 31.18
CA VAL A 105 24.17 -23.08 31.91
C VAL A 105 24.08 -23.65 33.32
N ILE A 106 24.42 -22.84 34.32
CA ILE A 106 24.23 -23.17 35.74
C ILE A 106 22.90 -22.57 36.21
N VAL A 107 21.92 -23.42 36.54
CA VAL A 107 20.66 -22.99 37.18
C VAL A 107 20.87 -22.90 38.70
N THR A 108 20.57 -21.73 39.27
CA THR A 108 20.56 -21.50 40.72
C THR A 108 19.18 -21.05 41.20
N ASP A 109 18.82 -21.39 42.44
CA ASP A 109 17.60 -20.90 43.08
C ASP A 109 17.70 -19.41 43.50
N GLU A 110 16.60 -18.85 44.04
CA GLU A 110 16.48 -17.46 44.51
C GLU A 110 17.46 -17.07 45.63
N ASN A 111 18.23 -18.03 46.16
CA ASN A 111 19.29 -17.82 47.15
C ASN A 111 20.69 -18.19 46.64
N GLY A 112 20.85 -18.45 45.33
CA GLY A 112 22.14 -18.65 44.68
C GLY A 112 22.77 -20.04 44.85
N LYS A 113 21.98 -21.07 45.17
CA LYS A 113 22.49 -22.45 45.30
C LYS A 113 22.23 -23.27 44.03
N LYS A 114 23.25 -23.97 43.52
CA LYS A 114 23.14 -24.88 42.36
C LYS A 114 22.19 -26.05 42.66
N VAL A 115 21.27 -26.36 41.74
CA VAL A 115 20.34 -27.49 41.82
C VAL A 115 20.57 -28.47 40.67
N ASP A 116 20.77 -29.75 40.99
CA ASP A 116 20.96 -30.83 40.01
C ASP A 116 19.60 -31.25 39.41
N ALA A 117 19.53 -31.36 38.09
CA ALA A 117 18.32 -31.70 37.35
C ALA A 117 18.05 -33.20 37.33
N GLU A 118 17.32 -33.72 38.33
CA GLU A 118 16.61 -35.00 38.22
C GLU A 118 15.20 -34.94 38.82
N ASN A 119 14.22 -34.97 37.90
CA ASN A 119 12.95 -35.71 37.97
C ASN A 119 12.04 -35.54 39.21
N LYS A 120 10.88 -34.87 39.04
CA LYS A 120 9.58 -35.36 39.56
C LYS A 120 8.36 -34.60 39.05
N ASN A 121 7.40 -35.39 38.58
CA ASN A 121 5.99 -35.07 38.36
C ASN A 121 5.28 -34.47 39.60
N ASN A 122 4.18 -33.77 39.31
CA ASN A 122 3.08 -33.33 40.17
C ASN A 122 3.31 -32.15 41.12
N THR A 123 2.75 -31.00 40.73
CA THR A 123 1.70 -30.34 41.52
C THR A 123 0.88 -29.40 40.62
N SER A 124 -0.43 -29.68 40.53
CA SER A 124 -1.41 -28.71 40.05
C SER A 124 -1.44 -27.52 41.00
N ASN A 125 -1.38 -26.30 40.49
CA ASN A 125 -2.04 -25.15 41.11
C ASN A 125 -2.41 -24.14 40.03
N ASN A 126 -3.69 -23.77 40.06
CA ASN A 126 -4.37 -22.85 39.16
C ASN A 126 -3.59 -21.55 38.92
N VAL A 127 -3.24 -21.32 37.66
CA VAL A 127 -3.28 -20.00 37.04
C VAL A 127 -4.05 -20.16 35.73
N ASN A 128 -5.37 -20.05 35.81
CA ASN A 128 -6.22 -19.63 34.68
C ASN A 128 -5.84 -18.15 34.45
N GLU A 129 -5.59 -17.62 33.26
CA GLU A 129 -6.02 -17.95 31.92
C GLU A 129 -4.81 -17.78 30.99
N THR A 130 -4.45 -18.79 30.21
CA THR A 130 -3.65 -18.54 29.01
C THR A 130 -4.53 -17.76 28.06
N ASN A 131 -4.17 -16.50 27.80
CA ASN A 131 -4.69 -15.68 26.71
C ASN A 131 -4.29 -16.32 25.36
N THR A 132 -4.82 -17.51 25.08
CA THR A 132 -4.73 -18.12 23.77
C THR A 132 -5.59 -17.25 22.86
N ILE A 133 -4.92 -16.46 22.02
CA ILE A 133 -5.57 -15.76 20.92
C ILE A 133 -6.34 -16.80 20.13
N ASP A 134 -7.66 -16.61 20.05
CA ASP A 134 -8.53 -17.44 19.23
C ASP A 134 -8.18 -17.18 17.76
N VAL A 135 -7.27 -17.98 17.23
CA VAL A 135 -6.79 -17.91 15.84
C VAL A 135 -7.92 -18.10 14.81
N SER A 136 -9.11 -18.55 15.22
CA SER A 136 -10.29 -18.55 14.35
C SER A 136 -10.90 -17.16 14.12
N LYS A 137 -10.44 -16.15 14.87
CA LYS A 137 -10.78 -14.74 14.72
C LYS A 137 -9.71 -13.91 14.01
N VAL A 138 -8.53 -14.47 13.75
CA VAL A 138 -7.57 -13.82 12.85
C VAL A 138 -7.93 -14.26 11.45
N THR A 139 -8.92 -13.56 10.87
CA THR A 139 -9.35 -13.83 9.51
C THR A 139 -8.33 -13.26 8.52
N PRO A 140 -7.95 -14.02 7.49
CA PRO A 140 -7.24 -13.46 6.37
C PRO A 140 -8.19 -12.51 5.63
N SER A 141 -7.86 -11.22 5.59
CA SER A 141 -8.74 -10.14 5.12
C SER A 141 -9.77 -9.66 6.16
N ASP A 142 -9.29 -9.12 7.27
CA ASP A 142 -9.93 -7.89 7.74
C ASP A 142 -9.90 -6.94 6.54
N SER A 143 -11.09 -6.64 5.98
CA SER A 143 -11.26 -5.77 4.82
C SER A 143 -10.29 -4.60 4.91
N ILE A 144 -9.30 -4.53 4.02
CA ILE A 144 -8.33 -3.44 4.02
C ILE A 144 -9.11 -2.17 3.67
N THR A 145 -9.45 -1.37 4.68
CA THR A 145 -10.32 -0.19 4.53
C THR A 145 -9.56 1.12 4.40
N ILE A 146 -8.28 1.12 4.76
CA ILE A 146 -7.31 2.18 4.47
C ILE A 146 -6.08 1.56 3.81
N SER A 147 -5.52 2.24 2.80
CA SER A 147 -4.32 1.80 2.13
C SER A 147 -3.43 2.98 1.77
N ALA A 148 -2.18 2.91 2.20
CA ALA A 148 -1.12 3.86 1.89
C ALA A 148 -0.23 3.27 0.77
N GLY A 149 -0.22 3.91 -0.40
CA GLY A 149 0.70 3.60 -1.50
C GLY A 149 1.97 4.44 -1.41
N ASP A 150 2.76 4.51 -2.49
CA ASP A 150 3.99 5.32 -2.46
C ASP A 150 3.68 6.82 -2.32
N PHE A 151 2.66 7.27 -3.06
CA PHE A 151 2.29 8.69 -3.20
C PHE A 151 0.80 8.93 -2.99
N THR A 152 0.05 7.96 -2.50
CA THR A 152 -1.41 8.09 -2.29
C THR A 152 -1.89 7.47 -0.98
N THR A 153 -3.00 8.00 -0.48
CA THR A 153 -3.83 7.36 0.53
C THR A 153 -5.21 7.08 -0.05
N VAL A 154 -5.72 5.87 0.17
CA VAL A 154 -7.02 5.40 -0.30
C VAL A 154 -7.84 4.93 0.90
N GLY A 155 -9.14 5.26 0.92
CA GLY A 155 -10.07 4.89 1.98
C GLY A 155 -11.37 4.31 1.43
N LEU A 156 -11.81 3.19 1.99
CA LEU A 156 -13.09 2.54 1.70
C LEU A 156 -14.14 3.00 2.70
N LYS A 157 -15.26 3.51 2.19
CA LYS A 157 -16.41 3.91 3.01
C LYS A 157 -17.37 2.75 3.24
N SER A 158 -18.13 2.80 4.32
CA SER A 158 -19.12 1.77 4.70
C SER A 158 -20.24 1.54 3.68
N ASN A 159 -20.43 2.47 2.73
CA ASN A 159 -21.39 2.35 1.63
C ASN A 159 -20.81 1.70 0.36
N GLY A 160 -19.57 1.19 0.40
CA GLY A 160 -18.90 0.56 -0.74
C GLY A 160 -18.31 1.52 -1.77
N THR A 161 -18.22 2.82 -1.45
CA THR A 161 -17.52 3.82 -2.28
C THR A 161 -16.10 4.08 -1.78
N VAL A 162 -15.22 4.57 -2.65
CA VAL A 162 -13.80 4.81 -2.33
C VAL A 162 -13.46 6.29 -2.44
N VAL A 163 -12.60 6.76 -1.55
CA VAL A 163 -11.94 8.08 -1.62
C VAL A 163 -10.43 7.90 -1.76
N ALA A 164 -9.78 8.82 -2.47
CA ALA A 164 -8.33 8.79 -2.67
C ALA A 164 -7.76 10.22 -2.69
N VAL A 165 -6.57 10.39 -2.13
CA VAL A 165 -5.78 11.63 -2.13
C VAL A 165 -4.30 11.31 -2.43
N GLY A 166 -3.54 12.31 -2.89
CA GLY A 166 -2.14 12.18 -3.27
C GLY A 166 -1.87 12.45 -4.74
N ASP A 167 -0.75 11.91 -5.25
CA ASP A 167 -0.38 11.99 -6.67
C ASP A 167 -1.51 11.41 -7.54
N ASN A 168 -1.86 12.12 -8.61
CA ASN A 168 -2.81 11.67 -9.60
C ASN A 168 -2.32 11.88 -11.04
N TYR A 169 -1.00 11.82 -11.26
CA TYR A 169 -0.40 11.97 -12.58
C TYR A 169 -0.84 10.87 -13.55
N TYR A 170 -1.06 9.66 -13.02
CA TYR A 170 -1.50 8.49 -13.79
C TYR A 170 -2.96 8.12 -13.56
N ASP A 171 -3.79 9.04 -13.06
CA ASP A 171 -5.21 8.78 -12.77
C ASP A 171 -5.45 7.73 -11.65
N ASN A 172 -4.44 7.42 -10.83
CA ASN A 172 -4.51 6.43 -9.75
C ASN A 172 -5.40 6.84 -8.56
N CYS A 173 -5.81 8.11 -8.46
CA CYS A 173 -6.85 8.57 -7.53
C CYS A 173 -8.26 8.59 -8.14
N ASN A 174 -8.45 8.18 -9.41
CA ASN A 174 -9.76 8.25 -10.09
C ASN A 174 -10.69 7.09 -9.68
N THR A 175 -11.13 7.09 -8.42
CA THR A 175 -11.99 6.05 -7.82
C THR A 175 -13.47 6.44 -7.71
N ASN A 176 -13.84 7.65 -8.18
CA ASN A 176 -15.17 8.25 -7.97
C ASN A 176 -16.36 7.44 -8.51
N GLU A 177 -16.13 6.60 -9.53
CA GLU A 177 -17.19 5.77 -10.16
C GLU A 177 -17.23 4.33 -9.59
N TRP A 178 -16.39 4.02 -8.60
CA TRP A 178 -16.33 2.69 -8.02
C TRP A 178 -17.45 2.50 -6.99
N THR A 179 -18.23 1.44 -7.16
CA THR A 179 -19.29 1.00 -6.23
C THR A 179 -19.07 -0.44 -5.75
N ASP A 180 -19.79 -0.86 -4.71
CA ASP A 180 -19.79 -2.26 -4.26
C ASP A 180 -18.38 -2.81 -3.93
N ILE A 181 -17.46 -1.91 -3.56
CA ILE A 181 -16.09 -2.24 -3.17
C ILE A 181 -16.09 -2.79 -1.76
N VAL A 182 -15.33 -3.88 -1.55
CA VAL A 182 -15.19 -4.58 -0.27
C VAL A 182 -13.75 -4.64 0.23
N ALA A 183 -12.76 -4.34 -0.61
CA ALA A 183 -11.36 -4.14 -0.21
C ALA A 183 -10.65 -3.21 -1.19
N ILE A 184 -9.61 -2.54 -0.72
CA ILE A 184 -8.76 -1.65 -1.52
C ILE A 184 -7.28 -1.96 -1.30
N ALA A 185 -6.46 -1.68 -2.31
CA ALA A 185 -5.01 -1.71 -2.21
C ALA A 185 -4.42 -0.58 -3.07
N SER A 186 -3.40 0.11 -2.57
CA SER A 186 -2.69 1.15 -3.29
C SER A 186 -1.22 0.81 -3.43
N GLY A 187 -0.74 0.78 -4.67
CA GLY A 187 0.66 0.58 -5.00
C GLY A 187 1.37 1.91 -5.28
N ARG A 188 2.42 1.86 -6.09
CA ARG A 188 3.20 3.06 -6.42
C ARG A 188 2.45 4.07 -7.29
N TYR A 189 1.86 3.60 -8.38
CA TYR A 189 1.16 4.43 -9.37
C TYR A 189 -0.18 3.82 -9.83
N HIS A 190 -0.75 2.91 -9.03
CA HIS A 190 -2.05 2.32 -9.31
C HIS A 190 -2.78 1.99 -8.01
N THR A 191 -4.10 2.04 -8.07
CA THR A 191 -5.03 1.70 -6.99
C THR A 191 -5.93 0.58 -7.50
N VAL A 192 -6.16 -0.43 -6.65
CA VAL A 192 -6.97 -1.61 -6.95
C VAL A 192 -8.15 -1.67 -5.98
N GLY A 193 -9.33 -2.01 -6.49
CA GLY A 193 -10.54 -2.25 -5.71
C GLY A 193 -11.12 -3.62 -5.99
N LEU A 194 -11.41 -4.38 -4.95
CA LEU A 194 -12.13 -5.65 -5.01
C LEU A 194 -13.62 -5.40 -4.85
N ARG A 195 -14.43 -5.90 -5.79
CA ARG A 195 -15.89 -5.86 -5.70
C ARG A 195 -16.43 -7.04 -4.91
N SER A 196 -17.60 -6.85 -4.31
CA SER A 196 -18.34 -7.90 -3.58
C SER A 196 -18.70 -9.14 -4.42
N ASP A 197 -18.69 -9.04 -5.75
CA ASP A 197 -18.94 -10.16 -6.66
C ASP A 197 -17.67 -10.95 -7.04
N GLY A 198 -16.51 -10.60 -6.45
CA GLY A 198 -15.23 -11.26 -6.70
C GLY A 198 -14.49 -10.76 -7.96
N THR A 199 -14.97 -9.70 -8.60
CA THR A 199 -14.27 -9.01 -9.70
C THR A 199 -13.40 -7.86 -9.21
N VAL A 200 -12.40 -7.45 -10.00
CA VAL A 200 -11.41 -6.43 -9.61
C VAL A 200 -11.43 -5.25 -10.58
N VAL A 201 -11.26 -4.04 -10.06
CA VAL A 201 -11.04 -2.82 -10.84
C VAL A 201 -9.72 -2.15 -10.47
N VAL A 202 -9.12 -1.48 -11.45
CA VAL A 202 -7.83 -0.79 -11.27
C VAL A 202 -7.92 0.60 -11.90
N ALA A 203 -7.30 1.58 -11.24
CA ALA A 203 -7.07 2.91 -11.77
C ALA A 203 -5.59 3.24 -11.62
N GLY A 204 -4.97 3.82 -12.64
CA GLY A 204 -3.55 4.14 -12.57
C GLY A 204 -2.76 3.79 -13.82
N ASN A 205 -1.44 3.86 -13.65
CA ASN A 205 -0.43 3.49 -14.62
C ASN A 205 -0.61 2.02 -15.04
N ASP A 206 -0.40 1.74 -16.33
CA ASP A 206 -0.49 0.40 -16.92
C ASP A 206 0.72 0.05 -17.81
N ASN A 207 1.86 0.71 -17.61
CA ASN A 207 3.03 0.54 -18.48
C ASN A 207 3.58 -0.91 -18.52
N TYR A 208 3.23 -1.74 -17.53
CA TYR A 208 3.65 -3.13 -17.43
C TYR A 208 2.49 -4.13 -17.41
N GLY A 209 1.24 -3.69 -17.67
CA GLY A 209 0.06 -4.56 -17.60
C GLY A 209 -0.44 -4.81 -16.18
N GLN A 210 -0.08 -3.98 -15.20
CA GLN A 210 -0.55 -4.13 -13.82
C GLN A 210 -2.07 -3.91 -13.66
N ASN A 211 -2.76 -3.44 -14.71
CA ASN A 211 -4.21 -3.31 -14.75
C ASN A 211 -4.91 -4.48 -15.46
N ASP A 212 -4.19 -5.50 -15.94
CA ASP A 212 -4.72 -6.63 -16.74
C ASP A 212 -5.51 -7.66 -15.89
N VAL A 213 -6.49 -7.18 -15.11
CA VAL A 213 -7.28 -7.99 -14.16
C VAL A 213 -8.63 -8.43 -14.72
N SER A 214 -8.96 -8.13 -15.98
CA SER A 214 -10.30 -8.32 -16.55
C SER A 214 -10.81 -9.77 -16.54
N ASP A 215 -9.88 -10.73 -16.57
CA ASP A 215 -10.17 -12.17 -16.61
C ASP A 215 -10.20 -12.79 -15.20
N TRP A 216 -9.99 -12.00 -14.15
CA TRP A 216 -10.01 -12.47 -12.77
C TRP A 216 -11.43 -12.63 -12.25
N ASN A 217 -11.69 -13.76 -11.60
CA ASN A 217 -12.97 -14.09 -10.97
C ASN A 217 -12.70 -14.78 -9.62
N ASP A 218 -13.71 -14.90 -8.76
CA ASP A 218 -13.60 -15.59 -7.46
C ASP A 218 -12.46 -15.05 -6.56
N ILE A 219 -12.11 -13.77 -6.72
CA ILE A 219 -11.09 -13.09 -5.92
C ILE A 219 -11.66 -12.76 -4.55
N VAL A 220 -10.89 -13.05 -3.50
CA VAL A 220 -11.26 -12.80 -2.10
C VAL A 220 -10.31 -11.84 -1.39
N ALA A 221 -9.10 -11.64 -1.92
CA ALA A 221 -8.17 -10.61 -1.45
C ALA A 221 -7.32 -10.07 -2.61
N ILE A 222 -6.84 -8.84 -2.45
CA ILE A 222 -6.00 -8.13 -3.42
C ILE A 222 -4.79 -7.53 -2.72
N ALA A 223 -3.67 -7.43 -3.43
CA ALA A 223 -2.48 -6.72 -2.99
C ALA A 223 -1.80 -6.03 -4.18
N THR A 224 -1.04 -4.98 -3.91
CA THR A 224 -0.35 -4.17 -4.92
C THR A 224 1.10 -3.95 -4.53
N GLY A 225 2.01 -4.23 -5.45
CA GLY A 225 3.41 -3.83 -5.33
C GLY A 225 3.67 -2.50 -6.03
N ALA A 226 4.94 -2.26 -6.41
CA ALA A 226 5.28 -1.04 -7.15
C ALA A 226 4.63 -1.03 -8.55
N ASN A 227 4.81 -2.13 -9.30
CA ASN A 227 4.38 -2.24 -10.70
C ASN A 227 3.64 -3.57 -10.99
N HIS A 228 3.08 -4.22 -9.98
CA HIS A 228 2.33 -5.47 -10.14
C HIS A 228 1.14 -5.54 -9.18
N THR A 229 0.12 -6.29 -9.60
CA THR A 229 -1.13 -6.54 -8.84
C THR A 229 -1.25 -8.03 -8.58
N VAL A 230 -1.66 -8.42 -7.37
CA VAL A 230 -1.84 -9.81 -6.93
C VAL A 230 -3.27 -10.01 -6.44
N GLY A 231 -3.87 -11.15 -6.80
CA GLY A 231 -5.19 -11.57 -6.36
C GLY A 231 -5.15 -12.95 -5.74
N LEU A 232 -5.81 -13.12 -4.60
CA LEU A 232 -6.05 -14.40 -3.95
C LEU A 232 -7.42 -14.92 -4.34
N ARG A 233 -7.50 -16.16 -4.83
CA ARG A 233 -8.76 -16.83 -5.14
C ARG A 233 -9.33 -17.54 -3.92
N SER A 234 -10.65 -17.71 -3.91
CA SER A 234 -11.38 -18.44 -2.85
C SER A 234 -10.98 -19.91 -2.68
N ASP A 235 -10.32 -20.50 -3.68
CA ASP A 235 -9.80 -21.87 -3.63
C ASP A 235 -8.38 -21.99 -3.02
N GLY A 236 -7.82 -20.88 -2.55
CA GLY A 236 -6.48 -20.83 -1.93
C GLY A 236 -5.32 -20.76 -2.93
N THR A 237 -5.60 -20.50 -4.22
CA THR A 237 -4.59 -20.21 -5.25
C THR A 237 -4.41 -18.71 -5.48
N ALA A 238 -3.30 -18.29 -6.09
CA ALA A 238 -3.00 -16.89 -6.36
C ALA A 238 -2.80 -16.61 -7.86
N VAL A 239 -3.05 -15.36 -8.26
CA VAL A 239 -2.74 -14.83 -9.59
C VAL A 239 -2.06 -13.46 -9.48
N ALA A 240 -1.21 -13.13 -10.44
CA ALA A 240 -0.53 -11.85 -10.49
C ALA A 240 -0.36 -11.35 -11.94
N VAL A 241 -0.39 -10.04 -12.12
CA VAL A 241 -0.15 -9.35 -13.41
C VAL A 241 0.72 -8.11 -13.19
N GLY A 242 1.38 -7.64 -14.24
CA GLY A 242 2.30 -6.49 -14.18
C GLY A 242 3.75 -6.86 -14.45
N GLU A 243 4.66 -6.04 -13.94
CA GLU A 243 6.10 -6.23 -14.08
C GLU A 243 6.56 -7.54 -13.44
N ASN A 244 7.32 -8.36 -14.18
CA ASN A 244 7.81 -9.65 -13.72
C ASN A 244 9.32 -9.85 -13.95
N PHE A 245 10.12 -8.76 -13.88
CA PHE A 245 11.56 -8.85 -14.16
C PHE A 245 12.33 -9.74 -13.16
N TYR A 246 11.86 -9.81 -11.92
CA TYR A 246 12.46 -10.60 -10.84
C TYR A 246 11.67 -11.87 -10.49
N GLY A 247 10.58 -12.18 -11.20
CA GLY A 247 9.68 -13.28 -10.84
C GLY A 247 8.63 -12.91 -9.78
N GLN A 248 8.38 -11.62 -9.52
CA GLN A 248 7.41 -11.17 -8.52
C GLN A 248 5.95 -11.59 -8.82
N CYS A 249 5.65 -11.99 -10.05
CA CYS A 249 4.34 -12.53 -10.47
C CYS A 249 4.31 -14.07 -10.54
N ASP A 250 5.39 -14.78 -10.18
CA ASP A 250 5.51 -16.24 -10.31
C ASP A 250 4.77 -16.99 -9.18
N VAL A 251 3.48 -16.71 -9.02
CA VAL A 251 2.62 -17.21 -7.93
C VAL A 251 1.76 -18.42 -8.33
N SER A 252 1.87 -18.91 -9.58
CA SER A 252 0.96 -19.91 -10.15
C SER A 252 0.96 -21.26 -9.45
N ASP A 253 2.06 -21.59 -8.78
CA ASP A 253 2.26 -22.88 -8.11
C ASP A 253 1.84 -22.84 -6.63
N TRP A 254 1.31 -21.70 -6.16
CA TRP A 254 0.91 -21.55 -4.77
C TRP A 254 -0.45 -22.20 -4.49
N THR A 255 -0.52 -22.94 -3.39
CA THR A 255 -1.76 -23.55 -2.86
C THR A 255 -1.89 -23.25 -1.37
N ASP A 256 -3.10 -23.47 -0.83
CA ASP A 256 -3.40 -23.32 0.60
C ASP A 256 -3.08 -21.93 1.15
N ILE A 257 -3.07 -20.92 0.27
CA ILE A 257 -2.83 -19.52 0.61
C ILE A 257 -4.08 -18.96 1.28
N VAL A 258 -3.86 -18.28 2.40
CA VAL A 258 -4.91 -17.58 3.13
C VAL A 258 -4.72 -16.07 3.08
N ALA A 259 -3.50 -15.54 3.01
CA ALA A 259 -3.26 -14.12 2.84
C ALA A 259 -2.14 -13.83 1.83
N ILE A 260 -2.19 -12.65 1.20
CA ILE A 260 -1.18 -12.18 0.25
C ILE A 260 -0.73 -10.76 0.61
N SER A 261 0.51 -10.43 0.30
CA SER A 261 1.05 -9.07 0.33
C SER A 261 2.07 -8.89 -0.77
N ALA A 262 2.21 -7.67 -1.30
CA ALA A 262 3.15 -7.35 -2.36
C ALA A 262 4.00 -6.15 -1.96
N GLY A 263 5.33 -6.28 -2.06
CA GLY A 263 6.28 -5.19 -1.89
C GLY A 263 6.68 -4.59 -3.24
N ALA A 264 7.78 -3.83 -3.30
CA ALA A 264 8.18 -3.19 -4.56
C ALA A 264 8.43 -4.22 -5.69
N ASP A 265 9.27 -5.21 -5.40
CA ASP A 265 9.75 -6.21 -6.37
C ASP A 265 9.59 -7.66 -5.89
N HIS A 266 8.65 -7.93 -4.98
CA HIS A 266 8.37 -9.28 -4.47
C HIS A 266 6.92 -9.43 -3.99
N THR A 267 6.46 -10.68 -3.99
CA THR A 267 5.13 -11.08 -3.49
C THR A 267 5.30 -12.12 -2.40
N VAL A 268 4.48 -12.04 -1.35
CA VAL A 268 4.49 -12.92 -0.18
C VAL A 268 3.10 -13.52 0.01
N GLY A 269 3.06 -14.81 0.34
CA GLY A 269 1.84 -15.56 0.62
C GLY A 269 1.93 -16.28 1.96
N LEU A 270 0.89 -16.14 2.79
CA LEU A 270 0.72 -16.87 4.05
C LEU A 270 -0.09 -18.13 3.77
N ARG A 271 0.41 -19.28 4.22
CA ARG A 271 -0.31 -20.56 4.15
C ARG A 271 -1.19 -20.78 5.38
N SER A 272 -2.23 -21.58 5.20
CA SER A 272 -3.16 -21.98 6.28
C SER A 272 -2.50 -22.72 7.45
N ASP A 273 -1.32 -23.29 7.26
CA ASP A 273 -0.52 -23.95 8.29
C ASP A 273 0.41 -23.00 9.08
N GLY A 274 0.38 -21.70 8.79
CA GLY A 274 1.20 -20.69 9.44
C GLY A 274 2.63 -20.55 8.88
N THR A 275 2.95 -21.23 7.77
CA THR A 275 4.19 -21.03 7.01
C THR A 275 4.03 -19.95 5.93
N VAL A 276 5.13 -19.41 5.42
CA VAL A 276 5.14 -18.30 4.46
C VAL A 276 5.95 -18.67 3.22
N VAL A 277 5.51 -18.22 2.05
CA VAL A 277 6.27 -18.27 0.80
C VAL A 277 6.44 -16.90 0.20
N ALA A 278 7.52 -16.70 -0.55
CA ALA A 278 7.78 -15.46 -1.27
C ALA A 278 8.42 -15.73 -2.64
N VAL A 279 8.11 -14.86 -3.61
CA VAL A 279 8.72 -14.86 -4.96
C VAL A 279 9.10 -13.43 -5.35
N GLY A 280 10.06 -13.30 -6.26
CA GLY A 280 10.58 -12.01 -6.71
C GLY A 280 12.06 -11.83 -6.37
N SER A 281 12.44 -10.59 -6.07
CA SER A 281 13.83 -10.19 -5.85
C SER A 281 14.49 -10.94 -4.68
N GLN A 282 15.59 -11.65 -4.95
CA GLN A 282 16.29 -12.55 -4.02
C GLN A 282 17.44 -11.88 -3.26
N ASN A 283 17.26 -10.63 -2.82
CA ASN A 283 18.30 -9.89 -2.10
C ASN A 283 18.16 -9.95 -0.56
N GLY A 284 17.33 -10.86 -0.05
CA GLY A 284 17.05 -11.06 1.38
C GLY A 284 15.59 -10.81 1.79
N GLN A 285 14.82 -10.07 0.99
CA GLN A 285 13.41 -9.77 1.30
C GLN A 285 12.46 -10.98 1.13
N CYS A 286 12.93 -12.05 0.50
CA CYS A 286 12.18 -13.30 0.31
C CYS A 286 12.64 -14.42 1.25
N ASP A 287 13.54 -14.17 2.20
CA ASP A 287 14.17 -15.20 3.05
C ASP A 287 13.25 -15.66 4.19
N VAL A 288 12.05 -16.14 3.85
CA VAL A 288 10.95 -16.46 4.78
C VAL A 288 10.81 -17.95 5.09
N ASP A 289 11.66 -18.81 4.51
CA ASP A 289 11.52 -20.27 4.54
C ASP A 289 11.51 -20.88 5.96
N ASP A 290 12.18 -20.24 6.93
CA ASP A 290 12.24 -20.71 8.32
C ASP A 290 11.07 -20.21 9.19
N TRP A 291 10.14 -19.41 8.62
CA TRP A 291 9.04 -18.81 9.36
C TRP A 291 7.91 -19.81 9.63
N ASN A 292 7.41 -19.78 10.85
CA ASN A 292 6.30 -20.59 11.35
C ASN A 292 5.50 -19.81 12.40
N ASP A 293 4.31 -20.30 12.72
CA ASP A 293 3.35 -19.68 13.63
C ASP A 293 2.94 -18.24 13.23
N ILE A 294 3.02 -17.95 11.92
CA ILE A 294 2.65 -16.64 11.35
C ILE A 294 1.14 -16.56 11.19
N VAL A 295 0.57 -15.43 11.61
CA VAL A 295 -0.88 -15.14 11.51
C VAL A 295 -1.19 -13.93 10.63
N ALA A 296 -0.20 -13.07 10.34
CA ALA A 296 -0.32 -12.00 9.36
C ALA A 296 1.03 -11.69 8.72
N ILE A 297 1.00 -11.19 7.48
CA ILE A 297 2.19 -10.82 6.70
C ILE A 297 2.02 -9.41 6.14
N SER A 298 3.12 -8.68 5.95
CA SER A 298 3.16 -7.45 5.18
C SER A 298 4.50 -7.30 4.47
N ALA A 299 4.47 -6.83 3.24
CA ALA A 299 5.63 -6.66 2.37
C ALA A 299 5.77 -5.18 2.01
N GLY A 300 6.93 -4.61 2.30
CA GLY A 300 7.28 -3.21 2.00
C GLY A 300 8.23 -3.10 0.81
N GLY A 301 8.83 -1.93 0.62
CA GLY A 301 9.70 -1.65 -0.55
C GLY A 301 10.91 -2.59 -0.70
N GLY A 302 11.41 -3.17 0.39
CA GLY A 302 12.55 -4.10 0.38
C GLY A 302 12.67 -4.94 1.65
N HIS A 303 11.54 -5.24 2.28
CA HIS A 303 11.49 -6.07 3.47
C HIS A 303 10.12 -6.75 3.59
N THR A 304 10.11 -7.87 4.29
CA THR A 304 8.91 -8.63 4.66
C THR A 304 8.84 -8.69 6.17
N VAL A 305 7.63 -8.54 6.71
CA VAL A 305 7.32 -8.66 8.15
C VAL A 305 6.24 -9.70 8.37
N GLY A 306 6.35 -10.45 9.45
CA GLY A 306 5.39 -11.48 9.85
C GLY A 306 5.00 -11.32 11.32
N LEU A 307 3.70 -11.31 11.60
CA LEU A 307 3.15 -11.31 12.97
C LEU A 307 2.97 -12.75 13.42
N LYS A 308 3.50 -13.08 14.58
CA LYS A 308 3.30 -14.38 15.22
C LYS A 308 2.05 -14.39 16.09
N SER A 309 1.47 -15.57 16.25
CA SER A 309 0.28 -15.80 17.10
C SER A 309 0.46 -15.39 18.58
N ASN A 310 1.70 -15.22 19.05
CA ASN A 310 2.02 -14.77 20.40
C ASN A 310 2.20 -13.23 20.52
N GLY A 311 1.90 -12.46 19.46
CA GLY A 311 2.01 -11.00 19.45
C GLY A 311 3.42 -10.45 19.23
N THR A 312 4.40 -11.30 18.92
CA THR A 312 5.76 -10.89 18.50
C THR A 312 5.86 -10.81 16.98
N VAL A 313 6.88 -10.09 16.47
CA VAL A 313 7.04 -9.84 15.03
C VAL A 313 8.41 -10.32 14.55
N VAL A 314 8.47 -10.88 13.34
CA VAL A 314 9.71 -11.25 12.63
C VAL A 314 9.83 -10.45 11.33
N ALA A 315 11.06 -10.25 10.85
CA ALA A 315 11.31 -9.50 9.63
C ALA A 315 12.59 -9.94 8.92
N VAL A 316 12.59 -9.80 7.59
CA VAL A 316 13.73 -10.00 6.69
C VAL A 316 13.80 -8.84 5.70
N SER A 317 14.99 -8.46 5.24
CA SER A 317 15.16 -7.29 4.37
C SER A 317 16.36 -7.44 3.43
N THR A 318 16.30 -6.68 2.33
CA THR A 318 17.41 -6.49 1.40
C THR A 318 18.69 -6.11 2.13
N GLY A 319 19.73 -6.93 1.98
CA GLY A 319 21.04 -6.70 2.59
C GLY A 319 21.09 -6.95 4.11
N GLY A 320 20.11 -7.65 4.68
CA GLY A 320 20.08 -8.06 6.08
C GLY A 320 19.20 -7.18 6.98
N TYR A 321 19.40 -7.27 8.31
CA TYR A 321 18.63 -6.52 9.31
C TYR A 321 18.95 -5.02 9.27
N THR A 322 18.18 -4.27 8.49
CA THR A 322 18.23 -2.80 8.43
C THR A 322 17.29 -2.16 9.46
N GLY A 323 17.39 -0.84 9.72
CA GLY A 323 16.62 -0.17 10.78
C GLY A 323 15.09 -0.33 10.69
N ARG A 324 14.55 -0.54 9.49
CA ARG A 324 13.14 -0.91 9.23
C ARG A 324 12.73 -2.30 9.73
N CYS A 325 13.68 -3.10 10.20
CA CYS A 325 13.50 -4.41 10.82
C CYS A 325 13.88 -4.43 12.31
N TYR A 326 14.08 -3.27 12.95
CA TYR A 326 14.33 -3.17 14.40
C TYR A 326 13.02 -3.33 15.19
N ILE A 327 12.53 -4.56 15.22
CA ILE A 327 11.21 -4.96 15.75
C ILE A 327 11.30 -6.03 16.85
N THR A 328 12.51 -6.44 17.26
CA THR A 328 12.72 -7.59 18.16
C THR A 328 12.07 -7.43 19.54
N GLU A 329 11.91 -6.19 19.99
CA GLU A 329 11.32 -5.87 21.30
C GLU A 329 9.81 -5.60 21.22
N TRP A 330 9.18 -5.75 20.04
CA TRP A 330 7.76 -5.49 19.88
C TRP A 330 6.94 -6.62 20.48
N THR A 331 5.98 -6.23 21.31
CA THR A 331 5.05 -7.12 22.02
C THR A 331 3.65 -6.52 21.97
N ASP A 332 2.64 -7.34 22.26
CA ASP A 332 1.22 -6.98 22.24
C ASP A 332 0.74 -6.42 20.88
N ILE A 333 1.40 -6.82 19.79
CA ILE A 333 1.05 -6.41 18.43
C ILE A 333 -0.12 -7.24 17.91
N VAL A 334 -1.10 -6.57 17.32
CA VAL A 334 -2.30 -7.18 16.73
C VAL A 334 -2.42 -6.94 15.23
N ALA A 335 -1.72 -5.94 14.68
CA ALA A 335 -1.60 -5.74 13.25
C ALA A 335 -0.26 -5.11 12.88
N ILE A 336 0.22 -5.36 11.66
CA ILE A 336 1.48 -4.86 11.14
C ILE A 336 1.30 -4.28 9.74
N SER A 337 2.13 -3.31 9.37
CA SER A 337 2.22 -2.82 8.00
C SER A 337 3.64 -2.35 7.68
N ALA A 338 4.18 -2.78 6.55
CA ALA A 338 5.50 -2.42 6.06
C ALA A 338 5.40 -1.40 4.92
N GLY A 339 6.05 -0.25 5.08
CA GLY A 339 6.25 0.75 4.03
C GLY A 339 7.57 0.54 3.28
N ASP A 340 8.06 1.55 2.56
CA ASP A 340 9.37 1.42 1.89
C ASP A 340 10.53 1.47 2.89
N TRP A 341 10.41 2.37 3.87
CA TRP A 341 11.50 2.76 4.74
C TRP A 341 11.22 2.52 6.24
N HIS A 342 10.03 2.05 6.60
CA HIS A 342 9.63 1.80 7.97
C HIS A 342 8.62 0.66 8.09
N THR A 343 8.51 0.09 9.29
CA THR A 343 7.44 -0.80 9.71
C THR A 343 6.59 -0.10 10.78
N VAL A 344 5.28 -0.33 10.77
CA VAL A 344 4.35 0.09 11.82
C VAL A 344 3.64 -1.12 12.43
N GLY A 345 3.39 -1.07 13.74
CA GLY A 345 2.66 -2.07 14.50
C GLY A 345 1.54 -1.42 15.31
N LEU A 346 0.35 -1.98 15.22
CA LEU A 346 -0.79 -1.64 16.07
C LEU A 346 -0.78 -2.53 17.31
N ARG A 347 -0.85 -1.93 18.49
CA ARG A 347 -1.00 -2.66 19.75
C ARG A 347 -2.45 -2.92 20.09
N SER A 348 -2.69 -3.96 20.90
CA SER A 348 -4.04 -4.32 21.38
C SER A 348 -4.73 -3.22 22.20
N ASP A 349 -3.99 -2.24 22.71
CA ASP A 349 -4.53 -1.10 23.45
C ASP A 349 -4.93 0.10 22.55
N GLY A 350 -4.82 -0.05 21.23
CA GLY A 350 -5.15 0.99 20.25
C GLY A 350 -4.07 2.05 20.06
N THR A 351 -2.86 1.85 20.62
CA THR A 351 -1.68 2.68 20.35
C THR A 351 -0.85 2.11 19.20
N VAL A 352 0.00 2.95 18.58
CA VAL A 352 0.83 2.56 17.44
C VAL A 352 2.32 2.73 17.77
N ILE A 353 3.13 1.78 17.33
CA ILE A 353 4.59 1.87 17.31
C ILE A 353 5.09 1.82 15.86
N ALA A 354 6.20 2.50 15.59
CA ALA A 354 6.89 2.45 14.30
C ALA A 354 8.38 2.22 14.53
N THR A 355 9.05 1.59 13.57
CA THR A 355 10.50 1.46 13.59
C THR A 355 11.13 2.83 13.43
N GLU A 356 12.23 3.12 14.11
CA GLU A 356 12.95 4.36 13.88
C GLU A 356 13.72 4.29 12.56
N TYR A 357 13.36 5.14 11.59
CA TYR A 357 14.15 5.33 10.38
C TYR A 357 15.00 6.60 10.52
N VAL A 358 16.32 6.41 10.63
CA VAL A 358 17.29 7.50 10.71
C VAL A 358 18.07 7.55 9.39
N GLY A 359 17.47 8.15 8.35
CA GLY A 359 18.08 8.26 7.02
C GLY A 359 17.54 9.45 6.23
N TYR A 360 18.00 9.60 4.97
CA TYR A 360 17.65 10.74 4.11
C TYR A 360 16.15 10.88 3.84
N TYR A 361 15.40 9.78 3.88
CA TYR A 361 13.95 9.73 3.65
C TYR A 361 13.13 9.80 4.95
N ASN A 362 13.62 10.51 5.97
CA ASN A 362 12.86 10.74 7.19
C ASN A 362 12.01 12.02 7.05
N TYR A 363 10.71 11.83 6.85
CA TYR A 363 9.68 12.86 6.73
C TYR A 363 8.75 12.90 7.94
N GLY A 364 9.11 12.22 9.04
CA GLY A 364 8.23 12.08 10.21
C GLY A 364 7.20 10.97 10.08
N GLN A 365 7.34 10.03 9.13
CA GLN A 365 6.40 8.92 8.93
C GLN A 365 6.29 7.97 10.13
N CYS A 366 7.27 8.02 11.03
CA CYS A 366 7.29 7.25 12.27
C CYS A 366 6.77 8.05 13.49
N GLU A 367 6.29 9.28 13.31
CA GLU A 367 5.76 10.15 14.39
C GLU A 367 4.34 9.73 14.82
N VAL A 368 4.21 8.48 15.26
CA VAL A 368 2.91 7.84 15.60
C VAL A 368 2.69 7.70 17.11
N SER A 369 3.68 8.06 17.94
CA SER A 369 3.66 7.80 19.39
C SER A 369 2.52 8.49 20.17
N GLY A 370 1.91 9.52 19.58
CA GLY A 370 0.74 10.21 20.14
C GLY A 370 -0.61 9.68 19.67
N TRP A 371 -0.63 8.63 18.84
CA TRP A 371 -1.86 8.07 18.30
C TRP A 371 -2.51 7.10 19.30
N THR A 372 -3.82 7.24 19.45
CA THR A 372 -4.69 6.43 20.33
C THR A 372 -5.95 6.07 19.58
N ASP A 373 -6.72 5.11 20.11
CA ASP A 373 -8.02 4.70 19.55
C ASP A 373 -7.91 4.24 18.09
N ILE A 374 -6.73 3.78 17.67
CA ILE A 374 -6.45 3.27 16.33
C ILE A 374 -6.93 1.82 16.24
N VAL A 375 -7.59 1.49 15.13
CA VAL A 375 -8.11 0.15 14.84
C VAL A 375 -7.51 -0.47 13.58
N ALA A 376 -6.87 0.34 12.72
CA ALA A 376 -6.11 -0.15 11.58
C ALA A 376 -4.95 0.79 11.26
N VAL A 377 -3.88 0.25 10.69
CA VAL A 377 -2.68 0.98 10.25
C VAL A 377 -2.29 0.58 8.84
N SER A 378 -1.75 1.52 8.07
CA SER A 378 -1.17 1.26 6.75
C SER A 378 0.06 2.15 6.53
N ALA A 379 1.16 1.56 6.09
CA ALA A 379 2.41 2.26 5.81
C ALA A 379 2.66 2.29 4.29
N GLY A 380 2.81 3.50 3.76
CA GLY A 380 3.21 3.73 2.37
C GLY A 380 4.71 3.96 2.25
N ALA A 381 5.17 4.53 1.13
CA ALA A 381 6.62 4.74 0.93
C ALA A 381 7.23 5.67 2.01
N ASN A 382 6.61 6.83 2.22
CA ASN A 382 7.12 7.88 3.12
C ASN A 382 6.04 8.47 4.04
N HIS A 383 4.94 7.76 4.25
CA HIS A 383 3.88 8.18 5.16
C HIS A 383 3.20 6.98 5.82
N THR A 384 2.51 7.24 6.93
CA THR A 384 1.71 6.28 7.69
C THR A 384 0.29 6.80 7.81
N VAL A 385 -0.68 5.91 7.70
CA VAL A 385 -2.12 6.16 7.84
C VAL A 385 -2.64 5.33 9.01
N GLY A 386 -3.44 5.94 9.88
CA GLY A 386 -4.13 5.28 10.98
C GLY A 386 -5.62 5.55 10.94
N LEU A 387 -6.44 4.49 11.02
CA LEU A 387 -7.89 4.59 11.14
C LEU A 387 -8.28 4.57 12.62
N ARG A 388 -9.04 5.57 13.05
CA ARG A 388 -9.60 5.65 14.40
C ARG A 388 -10.90 4.87 14.51
N SER A 389 -11.22 4.41 15.71
CA SER A 389 -12.47 3.69 16.03
C SER A 389 -13.74 4.50 15.79
N ASP A 390 -13.64 5.82 15.61
CA ASP A 390 -14.75 6.71 15.24
C ASP A 390 -14.94 6.87 13.71
N GLY A 391 -14.12 6.18 12.90
CA GLY A 391 -14.17 6.23 11.44
C GLY A 391 -13.43 7.42 10.81
N THR A 392 -12.70 8.21 11.60
CA THR A 392 -11.80 9.26 11.11
C THR A 392 -10.38 8.73 10.87
N VAL A 393 -9.59 9.46 10.08
CA VAL A 393 -8.24 9.02 9.66
C VAL A 393 -7.19 10.06 10.07
N VAL A 394 -6.03 9.58 10.53
CA VAL A 394 -4.84 10.38 10.80
C VAL A 394 -3.66 9.91 9.96
N THR A 395 -2.73 10.83 9.70
CA THR A 395 -1.54 10.56 8.91
C THR A 395 -0.31 11.21 9.50
N ALA A 396 0.87 10.63 9.23
CA ALA A 396 2.17 11.19 9.55
C ALA A 396 3.14 10.92 8.39
N GLY A 397 4.08 11.82 8.13
CA GLY A 397 5.08 11.68 7.07
C GLY A 397 4.98 12.71 5.95
N CYS A 398 5.51 12.34 4.78
CA CYS A 398 5.57 13.19 3.60
C CYS A 398 4.18 13.57 3.11
N ASN A 399 4.00 14.85 2.74
CA ASN A 399 2.78 15.37 2.13
C ASN A 399 3.06 16.21 0.88
N ASP A 400 4.18 16.00 0.20
CA ASP A 400 4.57 16.80 -0.97
C ASP A 400 3.58 16.66 -2.14
N ASP A 401 2.84 15.55 -2.19
CA ASP A 401 1.83 15.23 -3.22
C ASP A 401 0.39 15.30 -2.69
N GLY A 402 0.18 15.70 -1.43
CA GLY A 402 -1.15 15.70 -0.78
C GLY A 402 -1.61 14.35 -0.26
N GLN A 403 -0.72 13.35 -0.16
CA GLN A 403 -1.05 11.99 0.31
C GLN A 403 -1.51 11.93 1.78
N CYS A 404 -1.28 12.97 2.57
CA CYS A 404 -1.76 13.11 3.94
C CYS A 404 -3.03 13.98 4.07
N ASP A 405 -3.66 14.41 2.97
CA ASP A 405 -4.82 15.33 2.99
C ASP A 405 -6.15 14.63 3.34
N VAL A 406 -6.16 13.87 4.43
CA VAL A 406 -7.30 13.02 4.87
C VAL A 406 -8.23 13.71 5.88
N SER A 407 -7.93 14.93 6.32
CA SER A 407 -8.65 15.61 7.43
C SER A 407 -10.17 15.79 7.24
N SER A 408 -10.66 15.69 6.00
CA SER A 408 -12.08 15.78 5.67
C SER A 408 -12.78 14.43 5.57
N TRP A 409 -12.04 13.32 5.71
CA TRP A 409 -12.57 11.97 5.61
C TRP A 409 -13.34 11.61 6.87
N ALA A 410 -14.49 10.99 6.65
CA ALA A 410 -15.37 10.45 7.67
C ALA A 410 -16.07 9.21 7.09
N ASP A 411 -16.64 8.40 7.98
CA ASP A 411 -17.37 7.16 7.65
C ASP A 411 -16.51 6.15 6.87
N ILE A 412 -15.20 6.13 7.12
CA ILE A 412 -14.34 5.05 6.65
C ILE A 412 -14.76 3.77 7.36
N LYS A 413 -14.92 2.70 6.58
CA LYS A 413 -15.37 1.41 7.09
C LYS A 413 -14.37 0.91 8.15
N LEU A 414 -14.87 0.47 9.30
CA LEU A 414 -14.05 -0.16 10.32
C LEU A 414 -13.80 -1.63 9.96
N PRO A 415 -12.66 -2.22 10.36
CA PRO A 415 -12.46 -3.67 10.36
C PRO A 415 -13.59 -4.37 11.15
N GLU A 416 -14.01 -5.56 10.70
CA GLU A 416 -15.17 -6.29 11.24
C GLU A 416 -14.85 -7.13 12.48
#